data_AF-A0A8H2XQG4-F1
#
_entry.id   AF-A0A8H2XQG4-F1
#
_cell.length_a   1.000
_cell.length_b   1.000
_cell.length_c   1.000
_cell.angle_alpha   90.00
_cell.angle_beta   90.00
_cell.angle_gamma   90.00
#
_symmetry.space_group_name_H-M   'P 1'
#
loop_
_entity.id
_entity.type
_entity.pdbx_description
1 polymer ?
#
loop_
_entity_poly.entity_id
_entity_poly.type
_entity_poly.pdbx_seq_one_letter_code
_entity_poly.pdbx_strand_id
1 'polypeptide(L)'
;MASKDGIVVCTIAFGMGIDKADLRQVIHLYIPKTLGNFSQEVGRAGRDGKPSVCTLFLCAADIPILENFARGDTISLNCILLWLTAGVFGVPLAPDGALEANHFQQSRVVLLNLYAQLELKFGLLRAITPCYQVYDYAIRDEKSWANVDKKSKEAETVLQYVQSKPSGYHIDVSLAAEHSGVPRAHLTRVIQSWELSKAIEVKASQVRHRYRVLKELPSGNPELLSAMANQLYEGQLTAENEAIEKIQRVLRFATGDECLAHSLAVYFGDEEAVPYRSCGMCTQCLTGQGVAFNPNYTAAVDPAALRNILGICLDRDNPRMVARFAIGITSPRLTASKLSSSAFFGSMAGVNWEQLFMLIDAECATAGYAPAPDGSYDHLTQRRASGKQRGSSKTTSKTPSTKGRSSSGSYQKKSYTPYGSTHGGSSSRGGYRGTKITPTGIPPCFFAAASSPFNTMAIKRGAGSENAKGEDPWVLEVRELEPEEEKLMKELEKSSRRNC
;
A
#
# COMPACT_ATOMS: atom_id res chain seq x y z
N MET A 1 -24.53 12.56 2.28
CA MET A 1 -24.49 13.28 0.99
C MET A 1 -25.93 13.50 0.53
N ALA A 2 -26.32 14.73 0.22
CA ALA A 2 -27.74 15.10 0.00
C ALA A 2 -28.15 15.27 -1.48
N SER A 3 -27.20 15.14 -2.42
CA SER A 3 -27.52 15.24 -3.85
C SER A 3 -28.26 14.00 -4.33
N LYS A 4 -29.32 14.21 -5.12
CA LYS A 4 -30.08 13.13 -5.79
C LYS A 4 -29.40 12.67 -7.09
N ASP A 5 -28.67 13.56 -7.77
CA ASP A 5 -28.06 13.32 -9.10
C ASP A 5 -26.53 13.55 -9.09
N GLY A 6 -25.87 13.34 -7.94
CA GLY A 6 -24.44 13.61 -7.78
C GLY A 6 -23.56 12.44 -8.22
N ILE A 7 -22.51 12.73 -8.98
CA ILE A 7 -21.41 11.79 -9.25
C ILE A 7 -20.28 12.05 -8.25
N VAL A 8 -19.79 10.98 -7.62
CA VAL A 8 -18.65 11.03 -6.71
C VAL A 8 -17.51 10.23 -7.31
N VAL A 9 -16.39 10.90 -7.59
CA VAL A 9 -15.15 10.25 -8.02
C VAL A 9 -14.29 10.01 -6.78
N CYS A 10 -14.01 8.74 -6.49
CA CYS A 10 -13.26 8.35 -5.30
C CYS A 10 -12.16 7.35 -5.62
N THR A 11 -11.11 7.33 -4.80
CA THR A 11 -10.08 6.29 -4.81
C THR A 11 -10.44 5.20 -3.79
N ILE A 12 -9.85 4.00 -3.95
CA ILE A 12 -10.06 2.82 -3.09
C ILE A 12 -9.80 3.10 -1.60
N ALA A 13 -9.00 4.12 -1.28
CA ALA A 13 -8.73 4.55 0.10
C ALA A 13 -9.98 5.00 0.90
N PHE A 14 -11.15 5.10 0.26
CA PHE A 14 -12.45 5.30 0.89
C PHE A 14 -13.04 3.99 1.46
N GLY A 15 -12.25 3.23 2.22
CA GLY A 15 -12.59 1.88 2.68
C GLY A 15 -13.86 1.76 3.56
N MET A 16 -14.42 2.85 4.10
CA MET A 16 -15.59 2.79 5.00
C MET A 16 -16.66 3.89 4.80
N GLY A 17 -16.60 4.72 3.75
CA GLY A 17 -17.20 6.07 3.83
C GLY A 17 -18.43 6.40 2.98
N ILE A 18 -18.89 5.54 2.08
CA ILE A 18 -20.13 5.79 1.32
C ILE A 18 -21.16 4.72 1.68
N ASP A 19 -22.04 5.10 2.60
CA ASP A 19 -23.25 4.38 2.96
C ASP A 19 -24.46 5.19 2.49
N LYS A 20 -24.77 5.06 1.20
CA LYS A 20 -25.93 5.67 0.56
C LYS A 20 -26.73 4.53 -0.06
N ALA A 21 -27.97 4.36 0.38
CA ALA A 21 -28.75 3.18 0.03
C ALA A 21 -29.12 3.13 -1.47
N ASP A 22 -29.30 4.29 -2.08
CA ASP A 22 -29.82 4.51 -3.43
C ASP A 22 -28.72 4.77 -4.47
N LEU A 23 -27.54 4.17 -4.32
CA LEU A 23 -26.50 4.23 -5.36
C LEU A 23 -26.90 3.40 -6.58
N ARG A 24 -27.06 4.05 -7.74
CA ARG A 24 -27.51 3.42 -8.99
C ARG A 24 -26.39 2.91 -9.87
N GLN A 25 -25.20 3.50 -9.78
CA GLN A 25 -24.08 3.11 -10.63
C GLN A 25 -22.77 3.07 -9.85
N VAL A 26 -21.98 2.03 -10.11
CA VAL A 26 -20.58 1.93 -9.71
C VAL A 26 -19.76 1.73 -10.96
N ILE A 27 -18.76 2.56 -11.19
CA ILE A 27 -17.90 2.49 -12.37
C ILE A 27 -16.46 2.29 -11.92
N HIS A 28 -15.87 1.18 -12.36
CA HIS A 28 -14.45 0.87 -12.21
C HIS A 28 -13.71 1.28 -13.47
N LEU A 29 -12.96 2.38 -13.37
CA LEU A 29 -12.09 2.87 -14.46
C LEU A 29 -10.76 2.12 -14.54
N TYR A 30 -10.38 1.41 -13.48
CA TYR A 30 -9.17 0.61 -13.39
C TYR A 30 -9.50 -0.77 -12.85
N ILE A 31 -8.72 -1.78 -13.27
CA ILE A 31 -8.88 -3.16 -12.81
C ILE A 31 -8.65 -3.23 -11.27
N PRO A 32 -9.61 -3.75 -10.48
CA PRO A 32 -9.42 -3.98 -9.06
C PRO A 32 -8.27 -4.94 -8.78
N LYS A 33 -7.55 -4.75 -7.66
CA LYS A 33 -6.42 -5.63 -7.28
C LYS A 33 -6.83 -7.05 -6.94
N THR A 34 -8.07 -7.24 -6.48
CA THR A 34 -8.62 -8.53 -6.07
C THR A 34 -10.12 -8.57 -6.35
N LEU A 35 -10.68 -9.78 -6.51
CA LEU A 35 -12.13 -9.97 -6.59
C LEU A 35 -12.85 -9.57 -5.29
N GLY A 36 -12.18 -9.71 -4.14
CA GLY A 36 -12.70 -9.22 -2.86
C GLY A 36 -12.93 -7.70 -2.86
N ASN A 37 -11.96 -6.93 -3.39
CA ASN A 37 -12.10 -5.48 -3.53
C ASN A 37 -13.24 -5.13 -4.48
N PHE A 38 -13.27 -5.77 -5.66
CA PHE A 38 -14.35 -5.58 -6.64
C PHE A 38 -15.72 -5.81 -6.00
N SER A 39 -15.92 -6.96 -5.34
CA SER A 39 -17.17 -7.32 -4.66
C SER A 39 -17.58 -6.29 -3.61
N GLN A 40 -16.63 -5.85 -2.77
CA GLN A 40 -16.90 -4.84 -1.74
C GLN A 40 -17.32 -3.50 -2.35
N GLU A 41 -16.71 -3.11 -3.47
CA GLU A 41 -16.95 -1.84 -4.15
C GLU A 41 -18.30 -1.84 -4.88
N VAL A 42 -18.61 -2.89 -5.64
CA VAL A 42 -19.91 -3.03 -6.32
C VAL A 42 -21.07 -3.26 -5.34
N GLY A 43 -20.82 -3.91 -4.19
CA GLY A 43 -21.79 -4.10 -3.11
C GLY A 43 -22.24 -2.81 -2.39
N ARG A 44 -21.76 -1.64 -2.83
CA ARG A 44 -22.30 -0.34 -2.42
C ARG A 44 -23.54 0.07 -3.24
N ALA A 45 -23.66 -0.43 -4.47
CA ALA A 45 -24.81 -0.16 -5.31
C ALA A 45 -26.07 -0.84 -4.74
N GLY A 46 -27.22 -0.19 -4.87
CA GLY A 46 -28.49 -0.90 -4.73
C GLY A 46 -28.85 -1.42 -3.33
N ARG A 47 -28.38 -0.84 -2.24
CA ARG A 47 -28.76 -1.34 -0.90
C ARG A 47 -30.25 -1.12 -0.57
N ASP A 48 -30.94 -0.31 -1.34
CA ASP A 48 -32.38 -0.05 -1.27
C ASP A 48 -33.27 -1.08 -1.98
N GLY A 49 -32.69 -2.16 -2.55
CA GLY A 49 -33.48 -3.16 -3.27
C GLY A 49 -33.65 -2.87 -4.77
N LYS A 50 -33.23 -1.69 -5.26
CA LYS A 50 -33.58 -1.23 -6.62
C LYS A 50 -32.47 -1.46 -7.66
N PRO A 51 -32.83 -1.75 -8.92
CA PRO A 51 -31.90 -1.90 -10.04
C PRO A 51 -30.74 -0.93 -10.01
N SER A 52 -29.53 -1.47 -10.18
CA SER A 52 -28.29 -0.73 -10.21
C SER A 52 -27.32 -1.42 -11.16
N VAL A 53 -26.42 -0.65 -11.78
CA VAL A 53 -25.47 -1.14 -12.78
C VAL A 53 -24.05 -0.96 -12.25
N CYS A 54 -23.24 -2.02 -12.34
CA CYS A 54 -21.82 -1.92 -12.02
C CYS A 54 -21.02 -2.19 -13.28
N THR A 55 -20.22 -1.23 -13.72
CA THR A 55 -19.45 -1.30 -14.97
C THR A 55 -17.96 -1.39 -14.67
N LEU A 56 -17.28 -2.40 -15.21
CA LEU A 56 -15.82 -2.54 -15.19
C LEU A 56 -15.25 -2.30 -16.59
N PHE A 57 -14.39 -1.28 -16.70
CA PHE A 57 -13.59 -1.02 -17.89
C PHE A 57 -12.27 -1.78 -17.82
N LEU A 58 -11.95 -2.47 -18.91
CA LEU A 58 -10.67 -3.15 -19.08
C LEU A 58 -9.74 -2.33 -19.96
N CYS A 59 -8.50 -2.17 -19.50
CA CYS A 59 -7.42 -1.52 -20.23
C CYS A 59 -6.14 -2.33 -20.06
N ALA A 60 -5.55 -2.78 -21.18
CA ALA A 60 -4.32 -3.58 -21.14
C ALA A 60 -3.14 -2.80 -20.51
N ALA A 61 -3.10 -1.47 -20.67
CA ALA A 61 -2.05 -0.62 -20.13
C ALA A 61 -2.04 -0.56 -18.58
N ASP A 62 -3.14 -0.91 -17.92
CA ASP A 62 -3.23 -0.92 -16.46
C ASP A 62 -2.52 -2.13 -15.84
N ILE A 63 -2.47 -3.25 -16.56
CA ILE A 63 -1.92 -4.52 -16.10
C ILE A 63 -0.47 -4.37 -15.63
N PRO A 64 0.49 -3.88 -16.45
CA PRO A 64 1.87 -3.73 -16.01
C PRO A 64 1.99 -2.78 -14.82
N ILE A 65 1.17 -1.74 -14.72
CA ILE A 65 1.17 -0.79 -13.61
C ILE A 65 0.74 -1.49 -12.31
N LEU A 66 -0.33 -2.28 -12.35
CA LEU A 66 -0.84 -3.03 -11.20
C LEU A 66 0.15 -4.10 -10.73
N GLU A 67 0.73 -4.85 -11.66
CA GLU A 67 1.74 -5.84 -11.32
C GLU A 67 3.02 -5.18 -10.81
N ASN A 68 3.42 -4.03 -11.37
CA ASN A 68 4.54 -3.25 -10.89
C ASN A 68 4.37 -2.88 -9.41
N PHE A 69 3.16 -2.52 -8.96
CA PHE A 69 2.91 -2.29 -7.53
C PHE A 69 3.11 -3.56 -6.69
N ALA A 70 2.72 -4.74 -7.18
CA ALA A 70 2.94 -6.01 -6.47
C ALA A 70 4.43 -6.34 -6.35
N ARG A 71 5.18 -6.22 -7.45
CA ARG A 71 6.62 -6.49 -7.51
C ARG A 71 7.46 -5.42 -6.81
N GLY A 72 6.91 -4.22 -6.74
CA GLY A 72 7.48 -3.07 -6.07
C GLY A 72 7.67 -3.33 -4.59
N ASP A 73 6.80 -4.05 -3.90
CA ASP A 73 6.91 -4.24 -2.44
C ASP A 73 7.97 -5.28 -2.03
N THR A 74 8.44 -6.11 -2.96
CA THR A 74 9.42 -7.17 -2.70
C THR A 74 10.79 -6.63 -2.36
N ILE A 75 11.32 -7.07 -1.21
CA ILE A 75 12.66 -6.74 -0.74
C ILE A 75 13.67 -7.71 -1.37
N SER A 76 14.81 -7.22 -1.84
CA SER A 76 15.89 -8.08 -2.32
C SER A 76 16.55 -8.87 -1.18
N LEU A 77 17.07 -10.06 -1.50
CA LEU A 77 17.78 -10.92 -0.57
C LEU A 77 18.86 -10.16 0.23
N ASN A 78 19.64 -9.31 -0.43
CA ASN A 78 20.76 -8.58 0.17
C ASN A 78 20.27 -7.57 1.19
N CYS A 79 19.16 -6.89 0.89
CA CYS A 79 18.55 -5.97 1.83
C CYS A 79 18.01 -6.70 3.05
N ILE A 80 17.48 -7.92 2.89
CA ILE A 80 17.08 -8.78 4.03
C ILE A 80 18.30 -9.20 4.85
N LEU A 81 19.38 -9.64 4.21
CA LEU A 81 20.60 -10.05 4.90
C LEU A 81 21.25 -8.89 5.67
N LEU A 82 21.38 -7.72 5.04
CA LEU A 82 21.86 -6.49 5.67
C LEU A 82 20.96 -6.07 6.83
N TRP A 83 19.64 -6.22 6.67
CA TRP A 83 18.69 -5.95 7.73
C TRP A 83 18.86 -6.92 8.90
N LEU A 84 19.00 -8.22 8.67
CA LEU A 84 19.24 -9.20 9.74
C LEU A 84 20.57 -8.93 10.46
N THR A 85 21.65 -8.75 9.70
CA THR A 85 23.02 -8.62 10.24
C THR A 85 23.24 -7.29 10.96
N ALA A 86 22.94 -6.16 10.32
CA ALA A 86 23.24 -4.83 10.86
C ALA A 86 22.01 -4.13 11.44
N GLY A 87 20.81 -4.39 10.91
CA GLY A 87 19.58 -3.69 11.27
C GLY A 87 18.80 -4.28 12.45
N VAL A 88 18.96 -5.58 12.71
CA VAL A 88 18.24 -6.31 13.78
C VAL A 88 19.23 -6.90 14.78
N PHE A 89 20.09 -7.83 14.35
CA PHE A 89 20.95 -8.59 15.26
C PHE A 89 22.27 -7.89 15.58
N GLY A 90 22.63 -6.87 14.81
CA GLY A 90 23.78 -5.99 15.04
C GLY A 90 23.48 -4.76 15.88
N VAL A 91 22.20 -4.53 16.24
CA VAL A 91 21.80 -3.41 17.10
C VAL A 91 21.94 -3.81 18.56
N PRO A 92 22.58 -2.99 19.42
CA PRO A 92 22.70 -3.30 20.84
C PRO A 92 21.32 -3.43 21.49
N LEU A 93 21.18 -4.43 22.36
CA LEU A 93 19.97 -4.64 23.15
C LEU A 93 19.82 -3.53 24.18
N ALA A 94 18.57 -3.18 24.49
CA ALA A 94 18.25 -2.28 25.59
C ALA A 94 18.69 -2.90 26.94
N PRO A 95 18.82 -2.08 28.01
CA PRO A 95 19.27 -2.57 29.33
C PRO A 95 18.40 -3.69 29.93
N ASP A 96 17.13 -3.81 29.50
CA ASP A 96 16.22 -4.88 29.89
C ASP A 96 16.27 -6.11 28.95
N GLY A 97 17.25 -6.18 28.06
CA GLY A 97 17.44 -7.25 27.09
C GLY A 97 16.48 -7.21 25.89
N ALA A 98 15.67 -6.14 25.74
CA ALA A 98 14.76 -5.99 24.62
C ALA A 98 15.47 -5.44 23.37
N LEU A 99 15.06 -5.91 22.20
CA LEU A 99 15.45 -5.33 20.91
C LEU A 99 14.53 -4.14 20.61
N GLU A 100 15.12 -3.00 20.23
CA GLU A 100 14.37 -1.78 19.91
C GLU A 100 14.58 -1.33 18.47
N ALA A 101 13.50 -1.28 17.68
CA ALA A 101 13.52 -0.92 16.28
C ALA A 101 12.73 0.37 15.99
N ASN A 102 13.26 1.24 15.12
CA ASN A 102 12.51 2.36 14.56
C ASN A 102 12.00 1.99 13.16
N HIS A 103 10.79 1.44 13.10
CA HIS A 103 10.20 1.02 11.82
C HIS A 103 9.97 2.18 10.85
N PHE A 104 9.80 3.41 11.34
CA PHE A 104 9.61 4.57 10.47
C PHE A 104 10.88 4.86 9.66
N GLN A 105 12.04 4.80 10.32
CA GLN A 105 13.34 4.96 9.65
C GLN A 105 13.68 3.79 8.72
N GLN A 106 13.27 2.57 9.07
CA GLN A 106 13.61 1.38 8.30
C GLN A 106 12.62 1.07 7.15
N SER A 107 11.45 1.72 7.08
CA SER A 107 10.27 1.48 6.19
C SER A 107 9.15 0.68 6.88
N ARG A 108 8.09 1.41 7.28
CA ARG A 108 7.09 0.96 8.26
C ARG A 108 6.31 -0.30 7.86
N VAL A 109 5.90 -0.43 6.60
CA VAL A 109 4.92 -1.46 6.19
C VAL A 109 5.61 -2.79 5.90
N VAL A 110 6.68 -2.77 5.10
CA VAL A 110 7.31 -4.01 4.61
C VAL A 110 8.11 -4.71 5.71
N LEU A 111 8.75 -3.96 6.61
CA LEU A 111 9.57 -4.55 7.67
C LEU A 111 8.76 -5.08 8.85
N LEU A 112 7.56 -4.57 9.09
CA LEU A 112 6.69 -5.12 10.14
C LEU A 112 6.36 -6.59 9.85
N ASN A 113 6.17 -6.95 8.57
CA ASN A 113 5.99 -8.33 8.14
C ASN A 113 7.24 -9.18 8.43
N LEU A 114 8.44 -8.67 8.15
CA LEU A 114 9.67 -9.40 8.46
C LEU A 114 9.84 -9.66 9.97
N TYR A 115 9.57 -8.67 10.83
CA TYR A 115 9.56 -8.86 12.28
C TYR A 115 8.53 -9.90 12.73
N ALA A 116 7.33 -9.88 12.14
CA ALA A 116 6.31 -10.90 12.42
C ALA A 116 6.77 -12.30 11.99
N GLN A 117 7.52 -12.44 10.90
CA GLN A 117 8.11 -13.72 10.50
C GLN A 117 9.22 -14.19 11.45
N LEU A 118 10.06 -13.27 11.96
CA LEU A 118 11.03 -13.61 13.02
C LEU A 118 10.36 -14.12 14.30
N GLU A 119 9.17 -13.62 14.63
CA GLU A 119 8.35 -14.09 15.74
C GLU A 119 7.68 -15.43 15.44
N LEU A 120 6.88 -15.52 14.37
CA LEU A 120 6.02 -16.67 14.11
C LEU A 120 6.76 -17.87 13.52
N LYS A 121 7.69 -17.65 12.58
CA LYS A 121 8.39 -18.72 11.85
C LYS A 121 9.64 -19.19 12.59
N PHE A 122 10.44 -18.25 13.10
CA PHE A 122 11.72 -18.57 13.74
C PHE A 122 11.63 -18.64 15.27
N GLY A 123 10.59 -18.04 15.87
CA GLY A 123 10.41 -18.02 17.32
C GLY A 123 11.56 -17.32 18.05
N LEU A 124 12.16 -16.31 17.41
CA LEU A 124 13.32 -15.57 17.96
C LEU A 124 12.89 -14.36 18.78
N LEU A 125 11.79 -13.72 18.38
CA LEU A 125 11.32 -12.46 18.92
C LEU A 125 9.86 -12.58 19.36
N ARG A 126 9.45 -11.73 20.29
CA ARG A 126 8.04 -11.50 20.64
C ARG A 126 7.76 -10.03 20.76
N ALA A 127 6.80 -9.51 20.00
CA ALA A 127 6.39 -8.13 20.11
C ALA A 127 5.91 -7.80 21.55
N ILE A 128 6.44 -6.72 22.11
CA ILE A 128 6.01 -6.17 23.41
C ILE A 128 5.57 -4.71 23.22
N THR A 129 5.05 -4.10 24.28
CA THR A 129 4.51 -2.73 24.24
C THR A 129 5.54 -1.74 23.67
N PRO A 130 5.23 -1.03 22.57
CA PRO A 130 6.08 0.02 22.03
C PRO A 130 6.30 1.14 23.04
N CYS A 131 7.40 1.88 22.89
CA CYS A 131 7.70 3.05 23.72
C CYS A 131 7.95 4.29 22.85
N TYR A 132 7.82 5.48 23.44
CA TYR A 132 8.12 6.74 22.74
C TYR A 132 9.49 7.26 23.14
N GLN A 133 10.41 7.45 22.20
CA GLN A 133 11.74 7.95 22.53
C GLN A 133 11.70 9.39 23.07
N VAL A 134 10.90 10.25 22.44
CA VAL A 134 10.87 11.69 22.67
C VAL A 134 9.58 12.11 23.36
N TYR A 135 9.71 12.98 24.37
CA TYR A 135 8.60 13.67 25.00
C TYR A 135 8.80 15.17 24.91
N ASP A 136 7.81 15.83 24.33
CA ASP A 136 7.69 17.27 24.32
C ASP A 136 6.65 17.68 25.35
N TYR A 137 6.90 18.69 26.18
CA TYR A 137 5.89 19.15 27.12
C TYR A 137 5.86 20.67 27.27
N ALA A 138 4.68 21.22 27.54
CA ALA A 138 4.48 22.64 27.85
C ALA A 138 3.89 22.77 29.24
N ILE A 139 4.32 23.79 29.99
CA ILE A 139 3.74 24.11 31.30
C ILE A 139 2.35 24.71 31.07
N ARG A 140 1.33 24.10 31.66
CA ARG A 140 -0.06 24.53 31.52
C ARG A 140 -0.47 25.49 32.63
N ASP A 141 -0.04 25.20 33.85
CA ASP A 141 -0.34 26.00 35.04
C ASP A 141 0.90 26.13 35.92
N GLU A 142 1.39 27.36 36.09
CA GLU A 142 2.58 27.65 36.90
C GLU A 142 2.39 27.28 38.37
N LYS A 143 1.17 27.37 38.91
CA LYS A 143 0.89 27.01 40.31
C LYS A 143 1.00 25.51 40.52
N SER A 144 0.37 24.72 39.65
CA SER A 144 0.50 23.27 39.67
C SER A 144 1.94 22.82 39.41
N TRP A 145 2.65 23.48 38.49
CA TRP A 145 4.06 23.21 38.23
C TRP A 145 4.98 23.56 39.41
N ALA A 146 4.67 24.57 40.23
CA ALA A 146 5.44 24.84 41.44
C ALA A 146 5.31 23.69 42.47
N ASN A 147 4.18 22.99 42.47
CA ASN A 147 3.84 21.95 43.46
C ASN A 147 4.20 20.53 43.03
N VAL A 148 4.63 20.29 41.80
CA VAL A 148 5.07 18.94 41.39
C VAL A 148 6.39 18.57 42.05
N ASP A 149 6.59 17.27 42.28
CA ASP A 149 7.87 16.76 42.76
C ASP A 149 8.95 16.95 41.68
N LYS A 150 9.96 17.74 42.02
CA LYS A 150 11.16 18.03 41.22
C LYS A 150 12.44 17.55 41.89
N LYS A 151 12.34 16.94 43.07
CA LYS A 151 13.49 16.60 43.94
C LYS A 151 13.83 15.11 43.93
N SER A 152 12.95 14.26 43.43
CA SER A 152 13.31 12.86 43.18
C SER A 152 14.46 12.78 42.18
N LYS A 153 15.34 11.79 42.36
CA LYS A 153 16.51 11.57 41.49
C LYS A 153 16.10 11.47 40.02
N GLU A 154 14.98 10.80 39.75
CA GLU A 154 14.36 10.66 38.45
C GLU A 154 13.90 12.02 37.88
N ALA A 155 13.27 12.86 38.70
CA ALA A 155 12.80 14.18 38.29
C ALA A 155 13.94 15.15 38.00
N GLU A 156 14.98 15.15 38.84
CA GLU A 156 16.19 15.93 38.61
C GLU A 156 16.87 15.48 37.30
N THR A 157 16.91 14.18 37.04
CA THR A 157 17.42 13.64 35.77
C THR A 157 16.61 14.15 34.59
N VAL A 158 15.27 14.12 34.66
CA VAL A 158 14.42 14.67 33.59
C VAL A 158 14.72 16.15 33.36
N LEU A 159 14.84 16.95 34.41
CA LEU A 159 15.12 18.39 34.31
C LEU A 159 16.55 18.69 33.82
N GLN A 160 17.52 17.82 34.08
CA GLN A 160 18.90 17.98 33.64
C GLN A 160 19.05 17.77 32.13
N TYR A 161 18.33 16.79 31.56
CA TYR A 161 18.43 16.42 30.14
C TYR A 161 17.37 17.11 29.26
N VAL A 162 16.52 17.97 29.83
CA VAL A 162 15.52 18.71 29.07
C VAL A 162 16.15 19.88 28.33
N GLN A 163 15.71 20.08 27.09
CA GLN A 163 16.09 21.21 26.25
C GLN A 163 14.90 22.18 26.13
N SER A 164 15.16 23.46 26.35
CA SER A 164 14.15 24.50 26.16
C SER A 164 13.93 24.74 24.66
N LYS A 165 12.67 24.81 24.24
CA LYS A 165 12.24 25.16 22.88
C LYS A 165 11.17 26.26 22.95
N PRO A 166 10.92 27.01 21.85
CA PRO A 166 9.93 28.09 21.85
C PRO A 166 8.51 27.64 22.25
N SER A 167 8.18 26.37 22.02
CA SER A 167 6.89 25.75 22.34
C SER A 167 6.88 24.97 23.66
N GLY A 168 7.88 25.15 24.54
CA GLY A 168 7.99 24.48 25.83
C GLY A 168 9.32 23.76 26.01
N TYR A 169 9.26 22.47 26.31
CA TYR A 169 10.39 21.65 26.68
C TYR A 169 10.46 20.38 25.84
N HIS A 170 11.66 19.89 25.61
CA HIS A 170 11.96 18.71 24.80
C HIS A 170 12.91 17.78 25.55
N ILE A 171 12.59 16.49 25.65
CA ILE A 171 13.47 15.49 26.24
C ILE A 171 13.50 14.21 25.41
N ASP A 172 14.71 13.74 25.09
CA ASP A 172 14.93 12.36 24.66
C ASP A 172 15.15 11.50 25.91
N VAL A 173 14.12 10.72 26.26
CA VAL A 173 14.12 9.93 27.49
C VAL A 173 15.01 8.69 27.35
N SER A 174 15.28 8.22 26.13
CA SER A 174 16.21 7.11 25.91
C SER A 174 17.64 7.56 26.14
N LEU A 175 18.02 8.73 25.61
CA LEU A 175 19.34 9.33 25.83
C LEU A 175 19.55 9.68 27.32
N ALA A 176 18.53 10.24 27.97
CA ALA A 176 18.58 10.55 29.40
C ALA A 176 18.77 9.28 30.24
N ALA A 177 18.09 8.18 29.91
CA ALA A 177 18.25 6.91 30.62
C ALA A 177 19.65 6.31 30.45
N GLU A 178 20.20 6.35 29.22
CA GLU A 178 21.53 5.82 28.91
C GLU A 178 22.63 6.59 29.65
N HIS A 179 22.58 7.93 29.67
CA HIS A 179 23.61 8.74 30.32
C HIS A 179 23.48 8.80 31.86
N SER A 180 22.27 8.74 32.40
CA SER A 180 22.04 8.83 33.84
C SER A 180 22.08 7.47 34.57
N GLY A 181 21.93 6.37 33.82
CA GLY A 181 21.73 5.03 34.37
C GLY A 181 20.36 4.82 35.04
N VAL A 182 19.46 5.80 35.01
CA VAL A 182 18.11 5.67 35.55
C VAL A 182 17.23 4.91 34.55
N PRO A 183 16.48 3.88 34.97
CA PRO A 183 15.60 3.16 34.07
C PRO A 183 14.59 4.08 33.38
N ARG A 184 14.49 3.94 32.06
CA ARG A 184 13.57 4.71 31.21
C ARG A 184 12.12 4.73 31.73
N ALA A 185 11.65 3.61 32.28
CA ALA A 185 10.31 3.49 32.85
C ALA A 185 10.07 4.47 34.00
N HIS A 186 11.11 4.76 34.80
CA HIS A 186 11.03 5.68 35.92
C HIS A 186 10.96 7.13 35.44
N LEU A 187 11.81 7.51 34.48
CA LEU A 187 11.78 8.84 33.85
C LEU A 187 10.42 9.12 33.19
N THR A 188 9.90 8.13 32.46
CA THR A 188 8.57 8.24 31.82
C THR A 188 7.45 8.38 32.85
N ARG A 189 7.52 7.65 33.97
CA ARG A 189 6.54 7.74 35.06
C ARG A 189 6.52 9.12 35.71
N VAL A 190 7.67 9.78 35.85
CA VAL A 190 7.74 11.17 36.35
C VAL A 190 7.05 12.13 35.40
N ILE A 191 7.34 12.05 34.10
CA ILE A 191 6.69 12.92 33.11
C ILE A 191 5.17 12.71 33.10
N GLN A 192 4.71 11.45 33.19
CA GLN A 192 3.30 11.12 33.28
C GLN A 192 2.64 11.58 34.59
N SER A 193 3.37 11.57 35.71
CA SER A 193 2.82 12.06 36.98
C SER A 193 2.63 13.58 36.97
N TRP A 194 3.53 14.31 36.31
CA TRP A 194 3.39 15.75 36.06
C TRP A 194 2.23 16.08 35.11
N GLU A 195 1.97 15.22 34.12
CA GLU A 195 0.80 15.36 33.23
C GLU A 195 -0.50 15.07 33.99
N LEU A 196 -0.52 14.02 34.83
CA LEU A 196 -1.68 13.63 35.63
C LEU A 196 -2.06 14.72 36.64
N SER A 197 -1.08 15.42 37.21
CA SER A 197 -1.31 16.58 38.08
C SER A 197 -1.81 17.82 37.33
N LYS A 198 -1.94 17.74 36.00
CA LYS A 198 -2.30 18.83 35.08
C LYS A 198 -1.31 20.00 35.08
N ALA A 199 -0.09 19.80 35.60
CA ALA A 199 0.96 20.81 35.60
C ALA A 199 1.53 21.03 34.19
N ILE A 200 1.63 19.96 33.40
CA ILE A 200 2.13 20.00 32.03
C ILE A 200 1.15 19.33 31.06
N GLU A 201 1.26 19.70 29.79
CA GLU A 201 0.65 19.00 28.66
C GLU A 201 1.76 18.32 27.86
N VAL A 202 1.62 17.01 27.59
CA VAL A 202 2.69 16.19 27.00
C VAL A 202 2.30 15.72 25.60
N LYS A 203 3.26 15.78 24.69
CA LYS A 203 3.20 15.22 23.34
C LYS A 203 4.34 14.24 23.15
N ALA A 204 4.03 12.95 23.23
CA ALA A 204 4.98 11.88 22.95
C ALA A 204 5.18 11.71 21.43
N SER A 205 6.42 11.48 21.00
CA SER A 205 6.77 11.26 19.59
C SER A 205 7.92 10.25 19.43
N GLN A 206 8.21 9.85 18.20
CA GLN A 206 9.24 8.85 17.86
C GLN A 206 8.97 7.48 18.50
N VAL A 207 7.98 6.76 17.98
CA VAL A 207 7.65 5.39 18.44
C VAL A 207 8.81 4.44 18.13
N ARG A 208 9.27 3.73 19.15
CA ARG A 208 10.19 2.60 19.09
C ARG A 208 9.40 1.31 19.32
N HIS A 209 9.44 0.42 18.36
CA HIS A 209 8.90 -0.92 18.51
C HIS A 209 9.88 -1.74 19.33
N ARG A 210 9.36 -2.49 20.31
CA ARG A 210 10.17 -3.28 21.22
C ARG A 210 9.84 -4.75 21.06
N TYR A 211 10.86 -5.60 21.11
CA TYR A 211 10.74 -7.04 20.97
C TYR A 211 11.51 -7.74 22.09
N ARG A 212 10.85 -8.66 22.78
CA ARG A 212 11.54 -9.56 23.72
C ARG A 212 12.25 -10.64 22.93
N VAL A 213 13.53 -10.86 23.23
CA VAL A 213 14.33 -11.95 22.65
C VAL A 213 13.95 -13.25 23.36
N LEU A 214 13.54 -14.27 22.60
CA LEU A 214 13.10 -15.58 23.12
C LEU A 214 14.20 -16.64 23.07
N LYS A 215 15.09 -16.55 22.09
CA LYS A 215 16.22 -17.46 21.85
C LYS A 215 17.47 -16.64 21.58
N GLU A 216 18.64 -17.24 21.76
CA GLU A 216 19.90 -16.60 21.39
C GLU A 216 19.86 -16.14 19.93
N LEU A 217 20.21 -14.87 19.72
CA LEU A 217 20.22 -14.29 18.39
C LEU A 217 21.37 -14.94 17.61
N PRO A 218 21.18 -15.29 16.33
CA PRO A 218 22.20 -15.93 15.50
C PRO A 218 23.32 -14.96 15.06
N SER A 219 23.67 -14.00 15.92
CA SER A 219 24.73 -13.01 15.72
C SER A 219 26.08 -13.73 15.60
N GLY A 220 26.69 -13.69 14.42
CA GLY A 220 28.01 -14.30 14.17
C GLY A 220 28.00 -15.67 13.49
N ASN A 221 26.84 -16.19 13.06
CA ASN A 221 26.76 -17.35 12.17
C ASN A 221 26.26 -16.94 10.76
N PRO A 222 27.17 -16.63 9.82
CA PRO A 222 26.80 -16.19 8.47
C PRO A 222 25.94 -17.20 7.72
N GLU A 223 26.22 -18.50 7.83
CA GLU A 223 25.47 -19.55 7.13
C GLU A 223 24.01 -19.60 7.57
N LEU A 224 23.77 -19.53 8.89
CA LEU A 224 22.42 -19.51 9.45
C LEU A 224 21.66 -18.23 9.04
N LEU A 225 22.33 -17.08 9.06
CA LEU A 225 21.74 -15.81 8.63
C LEU A 225 21.35 -15.83 7.16
N SER A 226 22.19 -16.40 6.29
CA SER A 226 21.91 -16.54 4.87
C SER A 226 20.78 -17.53 4.61
N ALA A 227 20.72 -18.65 5.34
CA ALA A 227 19.60 -19.59 5.27
C ALA A 227 18.27 -18.91 5.69
N MET A 228 18.27 -18.12 6.78
CA MET A 228 17.11 -17.35 7.21
C MET A 228 16.70 -16.28 6.18
N ALA A 229 17.67 -15.54 5.64
CA ALA A 229 17.42 -14.52 4.63
C ALA A 229 16.77 -15.12 3.38
N ASN A 230 17.26 -16.28 2.91
CA ASN A 230 16.66 -17.02 1.80
C ASN A 230 15.22 -17.41 2.11
N GLN A 231 14.95 -17.97 3.30
CA GLN A 231 13.59 -18.35 3.70
C GLN A 231 12.61 -17.17 3.81
N LEU A 232 13.08 -15.99 4.20
CA LEU A 232 12.29 -14.76 4.22
C LEU A 232 12.05 -14.24 2.80
N TYR A 233 13.08 -14.28 1.94
CA TYR A 233 13.02 -13.84 0.56
C TYR A 233 12.07 -14.70 -0.28
N GLU A 234 12.12 -16.03 -0.14
CA GLU A 234 11.15 -16.95 -0.76
C GLU A 234 9.70 -16.62 -0.36
N GLY A 235 9.49 -16.23 0.90
CA GLY A 235 8.18 -15.75 1.37
C GLY A 235 7.73 -14.46 0.68
N GLN A 236 8.65 -13.53 0.41
CA GLN A 236 8.36 -12.31 -0.36
C GLN A 236 8.01 -12.64 -1.82
N LEU A 237 8.77 -13.53 -2.48
CA LEU A 237 8.49 -13.96 -3.85
C LEU A 237 7.14 -14.68 -3.97
N THR A 238 6.82 -15.52 -2.98
CA THR A 238 5.51 -16.19 -2.92
C THR A 238 4.38 -15.15 -2.82
N ALA A 239 4.52 -14.16 -1.92
CA ALA A 239 3.52 -13.11 -1.77
C ALA A 239 3.39 -12.22 -3.03
N GLU A 240 4.51 -11.92 -3.71
CA GLU A 240 4.53 -11.22 -5.01
C GLU A 240 3.72 -11.99 -6.06
N ASN A 241 4.00 -13.28 -6.21
CA ASN A 241 3.32 -14.14 -7.18
C ASN A 241 1.83 -14.29 -6.84
N GLU A 242 1.47 -14.46 -5.57
CA GLU A 242 0.07 -14.49 -5.15
C GLU A 242 -0.66 -13.18 -5.43
N ALA A 243 0.01 -12.02 -5.30
CA ALA A 243 -0.58 -10.72 -5.61
C ALA A 243 -0.82 -10.56 -7.11
N ILE A 244 0.12 -11.00 -7.95
CA ILE A 244 -0.05 -11.04 -9.42
C ILE A 244 -1.20 -11.98 -9.80
N GLU A 245 -1.22 -13.18 -9.22
CA GLU A 245 -2.26 -14.18 -9.50
C GLU A 245 -3.66 -13.69 -9.10
N LYS A 246 -3.78 -12.87 -8.05
CA LYS A 246 -5.04 -12.20 -7.69
C LYS A 246 -5.51 -11.23 -8.78
N ILE A 247 -4.59 -10.47 -9.39
CA ILE A 247 -4.92 -9.57 -10.52
C ILE A 247 -5.34 -10.38 -11.74
N GLN A 248 -4.59 -11.44 -12.07
CA GLN A 248 -4.89 -12.33 -13.19
C GLN A 248 -6.25 -13.03 -12.99
N ARG A 249 -6.63 -13.34 -11.75
CA ARG A 249 -7.97 -13.87 -11.44
C ARG A 249 -9.09 -12.88 -11.72
N VAL A 250 -8.88 -11.58 -11.47
CA VAL A 250 -9.86 -10.53 -11.83
C VAL A 250 -10.00 -10.44 -13.36
N LEU A 251 -8.90 -10.53 -14.10
CA LEU A 251 -8.94 -10.57 -15.56
C LEU A 251 -9.73 -11.78 -16.07
N ARG A 252 -9.43 -12.99 -15.58
CA ARG A 252 -10.17 -14.20 -15.96
C ARG A 252 -11.66 -14.13 -15.61
N PHE A 253 -12.00 -13.53 -14.47
CA PHE A 253 -13.39 -13.24 -14.12
C PHE A 253 -14.06 -12.29 -15.12
N ALA A 254 -13.37 -11.23 -15.53
CA ALA A 254 -13.92 -10.21 -16.42
C ALA A 254 -14.06 -10.70 -17.87
N THR A 255 -13.11 -11.50 -18.36
CA THR A 255 -13.04 -11.95 -19.76
C THR A 255 -13.58 -13.37 -19.97
N GLY A 256 -13.86 -14.10 -18.90
CA GLY A 256 -14.42 -15.45 -18.96
C GLY A 256 -15.81 -15.46 -19.61
N ASP A 257 -16.23 -16.65 -20.03
CA ASP A 257 -17.53 -16.93 -20.65
C ASP A 257 -18.61 -17.38 -19.64
N GLU A 258 -18.23 -17.55 -18.37
CA GLU A 258 -19.16 -17.87 -17.28
C GLU A 258 -19.94 -16.65 -16.79
N CYS A 259 -21.09 -16.91 -16.15
CA CYS A 259 -21.87 -15.86 -15.50
C CYS A 259 -21.07 -15.16 -14.38
N LEU A 260 -20.90 -13.84 -14.47
CA LEU A 260 -20.15 -13.04 -13.47
C LEU A 260 -20.67 -13.26 -12.05
N ALA A 261 -21.98 -13.22 -11.85
CA ALA A 261 -22.56 -13.40 -10.52
C ALA A 261 -22.22 -14.79 -9.96
N HIS A 262 -22.29 -15.83 -10.79
CA HIS A 262 -21.95 -17.19 -10.38
C HIS A 262 -20.47 -17.35 -10.08
N SER A 263 -19.57 -16.87 -10.96
CA SER A 263 -18.13 -16.94 -10.74
C SER A 263 -17.71 -16.17 -9.48
N LEU A 264 -18.40 -15.06 -9.16
CA LEU A 264 -18.18 -14.35 -7.90
C LEU A 264 -18.66 -15.16 -6.69
N ALA A 265 -19.81 -15.82 -6.79
CA ALA A 265 -20.36 -16.66 -5.73
C ALA A 265 -19.44 -17.87 -5.43
N VAL A 266 -18.95 -18.54 -6.48
CA VAL A 266 -17.93 -19.60 -6.40
C VAL A 266 -16.66 -19.11 -5.70
N TYR A 267 -16.18 -17.90 -6.01
CA TYR A 267 -15.01 -17.32 -5.36
C TYR A 267 -15.17 -17.18 -3.83
N PHE A 268 -16.38 -16.89 -3.35
CA PHE A 268 -16.69 -16.81 -1.92
C PHE A 268 -17.14 -18.14 -1.31
N GLY A 269 -17.15 -19.24 -2.08
CA GLY A 269 -17.53 -20.57 -1.62
C GLY A 269 -19.03 -20.81 -1.51
N ASP A 270 -19.84 -20.03 -2.22
CA ASP A 270 -21.30 -20.12 -2.23
C ASP A 270 -21.82 -20.41 -3.65
N GLU A 271 -21.55 -21.61 -4.16
CA GLU A 271 -21.88 -21.97 -5.55
C GLU A 271 -23.41 -21.97 -5.80
N GLU A 272 -24.20 -22.20 -4.75
CA GLU A 272 -25.65 -22.34 -4.81
C GLU A 272 -26.38 -20.98 -4.78
N ALA A 273 -25.70 -19.89 -4.40
CA ALA A 273 -26.30 -18.56 -4.37
C ALA A 273 -26.80 -18.05 -5.72
N VAL A 274 -26.30 -18.58 -6.83
CA VAL A 274 -26.78 -18.27 -8.18
C VAL A 274 -27.40 -19.52 -8.80
N PRO A 275 -28.74 -19.65 -8.75
CA PRO A 275 -29.45 -20.79 -9.33
C PRO A 275 -29.09 -21.00 -10.80
N TYR A 276 -29.01 -22.27 -11.21
CA TYR A 276 -28.71 -22.66 -12.60
C TYR A 276 -27.40 -22.11 -13.15
N ARG A 277 -26.49 -21.62 -12.30
CA ARG A 277 -25.21 -21.01 -12.69
C ARG A 277 -25.36 -19.80 -13.63
N SER A 278 -26.52 -19.14 -13.61
CA SER A 278 -26.83 -18.03 -14.51
C SER A 278 -27.71 -17.01 -13.80
N CYS A 279 -27.24 -15.77 -13.73
CA CYS A 279 -28.06 -14.67 -13.23
C CYS A 279 -29.01 -14.10 -14.29
N GLY A 280 -28.81 -14.42 -15.58
CA GLY A 280 -29.64 -13.91 -16.68
C GLY A 280 -29.42 -12.44 -17.05
N MET A 281 -28.55 -11.71 -16.34
CA MET A 281 -28.48 -10.25 -16.41
C MET A 281 -27.10 -9.65 -16.53
N CYS A 282 -26.03 -10.42 -16.24
CA CYS A 282 -24.67 -9.94 -16.46
C CYS A 282 -24.31 -9.95 -17.95
N THR A 283 -23.27 -9.23 -18.33
CA THR A 283 -22.77 -9.19 -19.73
C THR A 283 -22.72 -10.58 -20.35
N GLN A 284 -22.08 -11.56 -19.71
CA GLN A 284 -21.92 -12.92 -20.23
C GLN A 284 -23.25 -13.66 -20.40
N CYS A 285 -24.20 -13.47 -19.50
CA CYS A 285 -25.54 -14.05 -19.64
C CYS A 285 -26.33 -13.42 -20.79
N LEU A 286 -26.15 -12.12 -21.02
CA LEU A 286 -26.87 -11.37 -22.05
C LEU A 286 -26.28 -11.57 -23.44
N THR A 287 -24.94 -11.60 -23.56
CA THR A 287 -24.22 -11.78 -24.83
C THR A 287 -24.01 -13.25 -25.19
N GLY A 288 -24.01 -14.14 -24.18
CA GLY A 288 -23.66 -15.55 -24.34
C GLY A 288 -22.17 -15.81 -24.59
N GLN A 289 -21.31 -14.79 -24.47
CA GLN A 289 -19.87 -14.88 -24.72
C GLN A 289 -19.08 -13.98 -23.75
N GLY A 290 -17.84 -14.37 -23.46
CA GLY A 290 -16.91 -13.53 -22.71
C GLY A 290 -16.54 -12.25 -23.47
N VAL A 291 -16.06 -11.26 -22.73
CA VAL A 291 -15.61 -9.98 -23.30
C VAL A 291 -14.30 -10.23 -24.06
N ALA A 292 -14.28 -9.92 -25.35
CA ALA A 292 -13.06 -9.93 -26.15
C ALA A 292 -12.11 -8.87 -25.60
N PHE A 293 -10.95 -9.30 -25.11
CA PHE A 293 -9.94 -8.43 -24.54
C PHE A 293 -8.56 -9.04 -24.73
N ASN A 294 -7.59 -8.24 -25.17
CA ASN A 294 -6.20 -8.66 -25.27
C ASN A 294 -5.40 -8.10 -24.09
N PRO A 295 -5.03 -8.93 -23.09
CA PRO A 295 -4.28 -8.46 -21.92
C PRO A 295 -2.81 -8.14 -22.24
N ASN A 296 -2.32 -8.46 -23.44
CA ASN A 296 -0.93 -8.23 -23.80
C ASN A 296 -0.65 -6.74 -24.03
N TYR A 297 -0.10 -6.09 -23.01
CA TYR A 297 0.50 -4.77 -23.13
C TYR A 297 2.02 -4.88 -23.05
N THR A 298 2.67 -4.89 -24.20
CA THR A 298 4.13 -4.99 -24.31
C THR A 298 4.72 -3.69 -24.86
N ALA A 299 4.84 -2.68 -23.99
CA ALA A 299 5.76 -1.58 -24.28
C ALA A 299 7.19 -2.14 -24.21
N ALA A 300 7.92 -2.10 -25.33
CA ALA A 300 9.31 -2.54 -25.38
C ALA A 300 10.20 -1.67 -24.48
N VAL A 301 11.24 -2.27 -23.92
CA VAL A 301 12.27 -1.55 -23.17
C VAL A 301 13.01 -0.63 -24.15
N ASP A 302 12.99 0.69 -23.91
CA ASP A 302 13.80 1.63 -24.67
C ASP A 302 15.28 1.53 -24.23
N PRO A 303 16.19 1.07 -25.11
CA PRO A 303 17.60 0.92 -24.76
C PRO A 303 18.28 2.26 -24.41
N ALA A 304 17.84 3.38 -25.01
CA ALA A 304 18.39 4.69 -24.71
C ALA A 304 17.97 5.16 -23.32
N ALA A 305 16.68 5.02 -22.97
CA ALA A 305 16.19 5.27 -21.63
C ALA A 305 16.91 4.39 -20.60
N LEU A 306 17.02 3.08 -20.85
CA LEU A 306 17.72 2.16 -19.95
C LEU A 306 19.17 2.60 -19.69
N ARG A 307 19.92 2.99 -20.73
CA ARG A 307 21.29 3.52 -20.56
C ARG A 307 21.33 4.78 -19.69
N ASN A 308 20.38 5.69 -19.84
CA ASN A 308 20.30 6.89 -19.01
C ASN A 308 20.01 6.56 -17.55
N ILE A 309 19.09 5.61 -17.30
CA ILE A 309 18.80 5.11 -15.96
C ILE A 309 20.06 4.52 -15.33
N LEU A 310 20.72 3.62 -16.04
CA LEU A 310 21.96 2.98 -15.58
C LEU A 310 23.10 4.01 -15.36
N GLY A 311 23.12 5.10 -16.12
CA GLY A 311 24.07 6.20 -15.93
C GLY A 311 23.82 7.05 -14.67
N ILE A 312 22.59 7.07 -14.17
CA ILE A 312 22.18 7.81 -12.96
C ILE A 312 22.21 6.91 -11.72
N CYS A 313 21.78 5.66 -11.85
CA CYS A 313 21.86 4.63 -10.83
C CYS A 313 23.29 4.07 -10.80
N LEU A 314 24.19 4.84 -10.19
CA LEU A 314 25.60 4.44 -10.02
C LEU A 314 25.75 3.25 -9.07
N ASP A 315 24.90 3.18 -8.04
CA ASP A 315 24.83 2.04 -7.15
C ASP A 315 24.02 0.92 -7.81
N ARG A 316 24.71 -0.13 -8.29
CA ARG A 316 24.12 -1.27 -8.99
C ARG A 316 24.19 -2.58 -8.19
N ASP A 317 24.15 -2.47 -6.87
CA ASP A 317 24.19 -3.58 -5.91
C ASP A 317 22.82 -4.24 -5.69
N ASN A 318 21.78 -3.76 -6.38
CA ASN A 318 20.44 -4.29 -6.25
C ASN A 318 19.65 -4.05 -7.55
N PRO A 319 19.48 -5.07 -8.41
CA PRO A 319 18.76 -4.94 -9.66
C PRO A 319 17.29 -4.56 -9.44
N ARG A 320 16.65 -5.04 -8.36
CA ARG A 320 15.28 -4.65 -8.00
C ARG A 320 15.17 -3.16 -7.66
N MET A 321 16.22 -2.56 -7.08
CA MET A 321 16.23 -1.11 -6.79
C MET A 321 16.28 -0.27 -8.07
N VAL A 322 17.09 -0.68 -9.04
CA VAL A 322 17.16 -0.03 -10.36
C VAL A 322 15.86 -0.22 -11.14
N ALA A 323 15.29 -1.42 -11.09
CA ALA A 323 13.99 -1.71 -11.71
C ALA A 323 12.88 -0.85 -11.10
N ARG A 324 12.83 -0.72 -9.76
CA ARG A 324 11.90 0.19 -9.05
C ARG A 324 12.03 1.64 -9.49
N PHE A 325 13.25 2.14 -9.68
CA PHE A 325 13.47 3.47 -10.22
C PHE A 325 12.88 3.62 -11.64
N ALA A 326 13.12 2.63 -12.50
CA ALA A 326 12.63 2.62 -13.87
C ALA A 326 11.10 2.64 -13.98
N ILE A 327 10.41 1.88 -13.12
CA ILE A 327 8.95 1.80 -13.10
C ILE A 327 8.29 2.90 -12.24
N GLY A 328 9.08 3.71 -11.52
CA GLY A 328 8.56 4.85 -10.76
C GLY A 328 8.05 4.50 -9.37
N ILE A 329 8.53 3.41 -8.78
CA ILE A 329 8.23 3.01 -7.41
C ILE A 329 9.34 3.48 -6.49
N THR A 330 9.01 4.39 -5.57
CA THR A 330 10.00 4.93 -4.63
C THR A 330 10.44 3.89 -3.60
N SER A 331 11.64 4.08 -3.04
CA SER A 331 12.14 3.34 -1.88
C SER A 331 12.88 4.31 -0.94
N PRO A 332 13.10 3.96 0.33
CA PRO A 332 13.87 4.80 1.26
C PRO A 332 15.24 5.17 0.68
N ARG A 333 15.90 4.21 0.03
CA ARG A 333 17.20 4.41 -0.63
C ARG A 333 17.12 5.40 -1.79
N LEU A 334 16.13 5.24 -2.69
CA LEU A 334 15.93 6.17 -3.80
C LEU A 334 15.60 7.59 -3.32
N THR A 335 14.87 7.69 -2.21
CA THR A 335 14.54 8.98 -1.58
C THR A 335 15.77 9.63 -0.95
N ALA A 336 16.57 8.86 -0.21
CA ALA A 336 17.82 9.34 0.41
C ALA A 336 18.82 9.83 -0.64
N SER A 337 18.95 9.12 -1.76
CA SER A 337 19.83 9.50 -2.88
C SER A 337 19.23 10.58 -3.80
N LYS A 338 18.05 11.13 -3.48
CA LYS A 338 17.31 12.13 -4.30
C LYS A 338 17.02 11.67 -5.74
N LEU A 339 17.10 10.37 -6.01
CA LEU A 339 16.89 9.77 -7.32
C LEU A 339 15.41 9.84 -7.73
N SER A 340 14.49 9.73 -6.78
CA SER A 340 13.04 9.86 -7.03
C SER A 340 12.62 11.19 -7.66
N SER A 341 13.48 12.22 -7.67
CA SER A 341 13.23 13.52 -8.30
C SER A 341 13.84 13.65 -9.71
N SER A 342 14.51 12.62 -10.21
CA SER A 342 15.10 12.59 -11.56
C SER A 342 14.02 12.55 -12.63
N ALA A 343 14.30 13.15 -13.80
CA ALA A 343 13.41 13.10 -14.96
C ALA A 343 13.21 11.68 -15.52
N PHE A 344 14.11 10.74 -15.19
CA PHE A 344 14.03 9.34 -15.63
C PHE A 344 13.32 8.43 -14.62
N PHE A 345 12.92 8.95 -13.46
CA PHE A 345 12.15 8.17 -12.50
C PHE A 345 10.77 7.86 -13.07
N GLY A 346 10.43 6.57 -13.19
CA GLY A 346 9.16 6.14 -13.81
C GLY A 346 9.11 6.26 -15.33
N SER A 347 10.24 6.47 -16.02
CA SER A 347 10.24 6.57 -17.48
C SER A 347 9.87 5.27 -18.20
N MET A 348 9.80 4.14 -17.48
CA MET A 348 9.45 2.81 -18.01
C MET A 348 8.29 2.16 -17.25
N ALA A 349 7.37 2.95 -16.66
CA ALA A 349 6.24 2.43 -15.86
C ALA A 349 5.30 1.45 -16.60
N GLY A 350 5.19 1.56 -17.92
CA GLY A 350 4.35 0.67 -18.75
C GLY A 350 5.09 -0.53 -19.34
N VAL A 351 6.36 -0.71 -19.05
CA VAL A 351 7.19 -1.78 -19.64
C VAL A 351 6.97 -3.09 -18.88
N ASN A 352 7.04 -4.21 -19.60
CA ASN A 352 6.99 -5.54 -19.00
C ASN A 352 8.14 -5.73 -18.00
N TRP A 353 7.81 -6.10 -16.76
CA TRP A 353 8.78 -6.23 -15.68
C TRP A 353 9.84 -7.28 -15.96
N GLU A 354 9.47 -8.45 -16.46
CA GLU A 354 10.42 -9.57 -16.64
C GLU A 354 11.52 -9.21 -17.64
N GLN A 355 11.14 -8.60 -18.76
CA GLN A 355 12.08 -8.11 -19.76
C GLN A 355 12.99 -7.02 -19.20
N LEU A 356 12.40 -6.04 -18.49
CA LEU A 356 13.15 -4.95 -17.88
C LEU A 356 14.13 -5.46 -16.81
N PHE A 357 13.67 -6.34 -15.93
CA PHE A 357 14.46 -6.90 -14.85
C PHE A 357 15.60 -7.76 -15.37
N MET A 358 15.36 -8.61 -16.37
CA MET A 358 16.40 -9.43 -17.00
C MET A 358 17.54 -8.56 -17.58
N LEU A 359 17.21 -7.48 -18.28
CA LEU A 359 18.22 -6.57 -18.84
C LEU A 359 18.98 -5.82 -17.75
N ILE A 360 18.29 -5.35 -16.71
CA ILE A 360 18.91 -4.68 -15.57
C ILE A 360 19.83 -5.64 -14.80
N ASP A 361 19.39 -6.87 -14.57
CA ASP A 361 20.14 -7.88 -13.83
C ASP A 361 21.45 -8.23 -14.54
N ALA A 362 21.40 -8.44 -15.87
CA ALA A 362 22.59 -8.64 -16.69
C ALA A 362 23.57 -7.45 -16.61
N GLU A 363 23.06 -6.21 -16.67
CA GLU A 363 23.87 -4.98 -16.57
C GLU A 363 24.41 -4.72 -15.15
N CYS A 364 23.73 -5.19 -14.11
CA CYS A 364 24.25 -5.15 -12.75
C CYS A 364 25.37 -6.19 -12.60
N ALA A 365 25.18 -7.40 -13.12
CA ALA A 365 26.18 -8.47 -13.08
C ALA A 365 27.50 -8.05 -13.76
N THR A 366 27.44 -7.41 -14.94
CA THR A 366 28.64 -6.89 -15.62
C THR A 366 29.33 -5.75 -14.87
N ALA A 367 28.59 -5.01 -14.03
CA ALA A 367 29.14 -3.96 -13.17
C ALA A 367 29.83 -4.48 -11.89
N GLY A 368 29.93 -5.80 -11.72
CA GLY A 368 30.56 -6.43 -10.56
C GLY A 368 29.57 -6.80 -9.45
N TYR A 369 28.26 -6.80 -9.74
CA TYR A 369 27.27 -7.45 -8.88
C TYR A 369 27.43 -8.98 -9.02
N ALA A 370 28.38 -9.57 -8.29
CA ALA A 370 28.43 -11.01 -8.10
C ALA A 370 27.89 -11.33 -6.70
N PRO A 371 26.84 -12.18 -6.57
CA PRO A 371 26.52 -12.80 -5.30
C PRO A 371 27.71 -13.64 -4.84
N ALA A 372 28.30 -13.33 -3.68
CA ALA A 372 29.20 -14.30 -3.08
C ALA A 372 28.35 -15.50 -2.55
N PRO A 373 28.92 -16.72 -2.52
CA PRO A 373 28.20 -17.93 -2.10
C PRO A 373 27.61 -17.87 -0.68
N ASP A 374 28.12 -16.97 0.17
CA ASP A 374 27.67 -16.73 1.54
C ASP A 374 26.61 -15.61 1.65
N GLY A 375 26.15 -15.05 0.52
CA GLY A 375 25.21 -13.94 0.47
C GLY A 375 25.84 -12.57 0.75
N SER A 376 27.16 -12.49 0.98
CA SER A 376 27.87 -11.21 0.98
C SER A 376 28.02 -10.72 -0.47
N TYR A 377 28.05 -9.41 -0.66
CA TYR A 377 28.33 -8.81 -1.96
C TYR A 377 29.56 -7.94 -1.77
N ASP A 378 30.58 -8.25 -2.56
CA ASP A 378 31.84 -7.52 -2.54
C ASP A 378 31.56 -6.02 -2.78
N HIS A 379 32.32 -5.18 -2.10
CA HIS A 379 32.07 -3.75 -2.07
C HIS A 379 32.11 -3.21 -3.50
N LEU A 380 30.95 -2.86 -4.07
CA LEU A 380 30.94 -2.02 -5.25
C LEU A 380 31.78 -0.80 -4.91
N THR A 381 32.94 -0.67 -5.57
CA THR A 381 33.77 0.51 -5.46
C THR A 381 32.84 1.68 -5.70
N GLN A 382 32.61 2.49 -4.66
CA GLN A 382 31.79 3.69 -4.76
C GLN A 382 32.34 4.49 -5.94
N ARG A 383 31.67 4.41 -7.10
CA ARG A 383 32.02 5.25 -8.23
C ARG A 383 31.55 6.64 -7.85
N ARG A 384 32.44 7.41 -7.21
CA ARG A 384 32.29 8.86 -7.17
C ARG A 384 32.11 9.30 -8.61
N ALA A 385 31.05 10.06 -8.88
CA ALA A 385 30.89 10.76 -10.14
C ALA A 385 32.14 11.63 -10.35
N SER A 386 33.11 11.12 -11.09
CA SER A 386 34.30 11.88 -11.43
C SER A 386 33.87 12.90 -12.46
N GLY A 387 33.77 14.15 -12.01
CA GLY A 387 33.70 15.30 -12.90
C GLY A 387 34.91 15.28 -13.82
N LYS A 388 34.70 14.83 -15.06
CA LYS A 388 35.54 15.14 -16.22
C LYS A 388 34.73 14.84 -17.47
N GLN A 389 34.02 15.86 -17.95
CA GLN A 389 33.78 15.98 -19.38
C GLN A 389 35.16 15.96 -20.05
N ARG A 390 35.51 14.85 -20.70
CA ARG A 390 36.56 14.84 -21.71
C ARG A 390 36.00 15.63 -22.89
N GLY A 391 36.62 16.77 -23.17
CA GLY A 391 36.26 17.64 -24.27
C GLY A 391 36.23 16.86 -25.58
N SER A 392 35.05 16.84 -26.21
CA SER A 392 34.91 16.47 -27.60
C SER A 392 35.26 17.69 -28.44
N SER A 393 36.20 17.45 -29.35
CA SER A 393 36.64 18.26 -30.47
C SER A 393 35.52 19.06 -31.13
N LYS A 394 35.81 20.34 -31.40
CA LYS A 394 35.06 21.21 -32.31
C LYS A 394 34.88 20.52 -33.67
N THR A 395 33.64 20.27 -34.06
CA THR A 395 33.23 20.30 -35.46
C THR A 395 31.94 21.11 -35.59
N THR A 396 32.06 22.16 -36.39
CA THR A 396 31.03 23.11 -36.77
C THR A 396 30.03 22.48 -37.74
N SER A 397 28.74 22.53 -37.44
CA SER A 397 27.68 22.59 -38.46
C SER A 397 26.46 23.34 -37.94
N LYS A 398 25.91 24.20 -38.81
CA LYS A 398 24.86 25.19 -38.55
C LYS A 398 23.45 24.60 -38.77
N THR A 399 22.55 24.78 -37.78
CA THR A 399 21.06 24.99 -37.85
C THR A 399 20.15 23.94 -38.54
N PRO A 400 18.80 23.92 -38.31
CA PRO A 400 17.96 24.88 -37.56
C PRO A 400 17.11 24.31 -36.42
N SER A 401 16.60 25.25 -35.61
CA SER A 401 15.73 25.07 -34.46
C SER A 401 14.35 24.50 -34.82
N THR A 402 13.90 23.49 -34.09
CA THR A 402 12.47 23.21 -33.87
C THR A 402 12.17 23.39 -32.39
N LYS A 403 11.35 24.41 -32.10
CA LYS A 403 10.82 24.71 -30.77
C LYS A 403 9.89 23.58 -30.32
N GLY A 404 10.39 22.67 -29.49
CA GLY A 404 9.59 21.77 -28.67
C GLY A 404 9.38 22.39 -27.29
N ARG A 405 8.17 22.87 -27.02
CA ARG A 405 7.74 23.48 -25.74
C ARG A 405 8.03 22.54 -24.55
N SER A 406 8.80 23.02 -23.60
CA SER A 406 8.87 22.49 -22.24
C SER A 406 7.57 22.82 -21.50
N SER A 407 6.83 21.80 -21.03
CA SER A 407 5.82 21.97 -20.00
C SER A 407 6.37 21.49 -18.67
N SER A 408 6.98 22.43 -17.93
CA SER A 408 7.29 22.30 -16.51
C SER A 408 5.98 22.26 -15.71
N GLY A 409 5.52 21.05 -15.37
CA GLY A 409 4.43 20.82 -14.43
C GLY A 409 5.01 20.36 -13.09
N SER A 410 4.97 21.23 -12.09
CA SER A 410 5.38 20.95 -10.72
C SER A 410 4.47 19.89 -10.09
N TYR A 411 4.95 18.65 -10.00
CA TYR A 411 4.29 17.63 -9.19
C TYR A 411 4.47 17.97 -7.71
N GLN A 412 3.41 18.47 -7.07
CA GLN A 412 3.34 18.56 -5.62
C GLN A 412 3.27 17.15 -5.02
N LYS A 413 4.20 16.91 -4.10
CA LYS A 413 4.34 15.71 -3.27
C LYS A 413 3.04 15.36 -2.55
N LYS A 414 2.52 14.15 -2.80
CA LYS A 414 1.83 13.35 -1.77
C LYS A 414 2.30 11.90 -1.88
N SER A 415 3.12 11.52 -0.91
CA SER A 415 3.54 10.14 -0.65
C SER A 415 2.31 9.29 -0.34
N TYR A 416 2.06 8.27 -1.17
CA TYR A 416 1.00 7.29 -0.98
C TYR A 416 1.46 6.27 0.07
N THR A 417 0.79 6.24 1.21
CA THR A 417 0.88 5.17 2.22
C THR A 417 -0.50 4.52 2.33
N PRO A 418 -0.66 3.21 2.06
CA PRO A 418 -1.89 2.52 2.41
C PRO A 418 -1.88 2.29 3.93
N TYR A 419 -3.00 2.57 4.59
CA TYR A 419 -3.22 2.56 6.04
C TYR A 419 -2.79 3.82 6.82
N GLY A 420 -3.68 4.81 6.84
CA GLY A 420 -3.71 5.89 7.82
C GLY A 420 -4.82 5.64 8.85
N SER A 421 -4.44 5.41 10.10
CA SER A 421 -5.34 5.31 11.23
C SER A 421 -5.98 6.66 11.57
N THR A 422 -7.25 6.59 11.90
CA THR A 422 -8.06 7.61 12.56
C THR A 422 -7.32 8.37 13.66
N HIS A 423 -7.40 9.70 13.62
CA HIS A 423 -7.26 10.58 14.77
C HIS A 423 -8.59 11.33 14.90
N GLY A 424 -9.25 11.16 16.04
CA GLY A 424 -10.52 11.81 16.36
C GLY A 424 -10.68 11.86 17.87
N GLY A 425 -9.88 12.72 18.51
CA GLY A 425 -10.10 13.13 19.88
C GLY A 425 -11.38 13.95 19.99
N SER A 426 -12.18 13.61 20.98
CA SER A 426 -13.41 14.26 21.37
C SER A 426 -13.19 15.67 21.93
N SER A 427 -14.08 16.59 21.60
CA SER A 427 -14.53 17.62 22.54
C SER A 427 -15.96 18.06 22.18
N SER A 428 -16.65 18.55 23.21
CA SER A 428 -18.07 18.39 23.48
C SER A 428 -18.92 19.66 23.33
N ARG A 429 -20.24 19.44 23.23
CA ARG A 429 -21.40 20.19 23.81
C ARG A 429 -22.35 20.89 22.83
N GLY A 430 -23.62 20.54 22.99
CA GLY A 430 -24.79 21.23 22.43
C GLY A 430 -26.01 20.32 22.47
N GLY A 431 -26.57 20.07 23.67
CA GLY A 431 -27.79 19.29 23.82
C GLY A 431 -29.04 20.12 23.52
N TYR A 432 -30.14 19.47 23.12
CA TYR A 432 -31.52 19.74 23.55
C TYR A 432 -32.46 18.62 23.04
N ARG A 433 -33.25 18.07 23.98
CA ARG A 433 -34.60 17.44 23.90
C ARG A 433 -34.97 16.70 22.59
N GLY A 434 -35.34 15.41 22.56
CA GLY A 434 -36.07 14.59 23.51
C GLY A 434 -37.50 14.34 23.01
N THR A 435 -37.74 13.22 22.32
CA THR A 435 -39.07 12.59 22.19
C THR A 435 -38.94 11.08 21.91
N LYS A 436 -39.60 10.30 22.76
CA LYS A 436 -39.75 8.84 22.77
C LYS A 436 -40.63 8.37 21.62
N ILE A 437 -40.29 7.25 20.97
CA ILE A 437 -41.25 6.31 20.39
C ILE A 437 -40.74 4.88 20.63
N THR A 438 -41.62 4.05 21.20
CA THR A 438 -41.44 2.64 21.60
C THR A 438 -41.69 1.67 20.45
N PRO A 439 -41.16 0.42 20.50
CA PRO A 439 -41.27 -0.57 19.42
C PRO A 439 -42.45 -1.55 19.63
N THR A 440 -43.16 -1.86 18.56
CA THR A 440 -44.12 -2.98 18.42
C THR A 440 -44.14 -3.36 16.94
N GLY A 441 -44.12 -4.60 16.48
CA GLY A 441 -44.16 -5.93 17.07
C GLY A 441 -44.05 -6.93 15.92
N ILE A 442 -43.45 -8.09 16.20
CA ILE A 442 -43.43 -9.30 15.35
C ILE A 442 -44.83 -9.97 15.46
N PRO A 443 -45.36 -10.65 14.42
CA PRO A 443 -45.49 -12.12 14.47
C PRO A 443 -45.40 -12.78 13.04
N PRO A 444 -45.70 -14.09 12.83
CA PRO A 444 -44.68 -15.13 12.66
C PRO A 444 -44.82 -15.99 11.38
N CYS A 445 -43.90 -16.94 11.23
CA CYS A 445 -43.78 -17.97 10.20
C CYS A 445 -45.06 -18.76 9.84
N PHE A 446 -45.16 -19.22 8.59
CA PHE A 446 -45.83 -20.47 8.24
C PHE A 446 -45.11 -21.20 7.08
N PHE A 447 -44.77 -22.46 7.34
CA PHE A 447 -44.36 -23.48 6.37
C PHE A 447 -45.58 -23.97 5.57
N ALA A 448 -45.41 -24.21 4.27
CA ALA A 448 -46.18 -25.24 3.56
C ALA A 448 -45.40 -25.70 2.31
N ALA A 449 -45.00 -26.97 2.35
CA ALA A 449 -44.51 -27.72 1.20
C ALA A 449 -45.68 -28.17 0.32
N ALA A 450 -45.48 -28.21 -1.00
CA ALA A 450 -46.26 -29.05 -1.90
C ALA A 450 -45.41 -29.48 -3.10
N SER A 451 -45.45 -30.78 -3.34
CA SER A 451 -44.74 -31.59 -4.32
C SER A 451 -45.25 -31.48 -5.76
N SER A 452 -44.31 -31.70 -6.69
CA SER A 452 -44.29 -32.08 -8.12
C SER A 452 -45.58 -32.71 -8.76
N PRO A 453 -45.72 -32.82 -10.12
CA PRO A 453 -44.77 -33.50 -11.01
C PRO A 453 -44.53 -32.93 -12.43
N PHE A 454 -43.36 -33.32 -12.96
CA PHE A 454 -42.99 -33.53 -14.37
C PHE A 454 -43.80 -32.86 -15.50
N ASN A 455 -43.12 -32.05 -16.31
CA ASN A 455 -43.17 -32.26 -17.76
C ASN A 455 -41.88 -31.78 -18.45
N THR A 456 -41.19 -32.72 -19.08
CA THR A 456 -40.10 -32.49 -20.03
C THR A 456 -40.63 -31.77 -21.27
N MET A 457 -40.14 -30.58 -21.56
CA MET A 457 -40.10 -30.07 -22.93
C MET A 457 -38.80 -29.31 -23.19
N ALA A 458 -38.08 -29.80 -24.20
CA ALA A 458 -36.97 -29.13 -24.83
C ALA A 458 -37.44 -27.78 -25.41
N ILE A 459 -36.74 -26.69 -25.10
CA ILE A 459 -37.02 -25.38 -25.70
C ILE A 459 -35.83 -24.92 -26.53
N LYS A 460 -36.16 -24.72 -27.81
CA LYS A 460 -35.32 -24.23 -28.90
C LYS A 460 -34.83 -22.79 -28.63
N ARG A 461 -33.63 -22.52 -29.16
CA ARG A 461 -33.01 -21.20 -29.29
C ARG A 461 -33.88 -20.22 -30.09
N GLY A 462 -33.91 -18.98 -29.60
CA GLY A 462 -33.95 -17.75 -30.40
C GLY A 462 -35.33 -17.19 -30.74
N ALA A 463 -35.67 -16.05 -30.11
CA ALA A 463 -36.12 -14.80 -30.75
C ALA A 463 -36.91 -13.92 -29.77
N GLY A 464 -36.61 -12.62 -29.78
CA GLY A 464 -37.63 -11.59 -29.60
C GLY A 464 -38.03 -11.27 -28.16
N SER A 465 -37.57 -10.10 -27.72
CA SER A 465 -38.22 -9.27 -26.72
C SER A 465 -39.74 -9.23 -26.90
N GLU A 466 -40.49 -9.51 -25.83
CA GLU A 466 -41.74 -8.81 -25.50
C GLU A 466 -42.21 -9.32 -24.12
N ASN A 467 -42.51 -8.36 -23.23
CA ASN A 467 -42.93 -8.49 -21.82
C ASN A 467 -41.83 -8.48 -20.75
N ALA A 468 -41.08 -7.38 -20.66
CA ALA A 468 -40.50 -6.93 -19.39
C ALA A 468 -41.45 -5.90 -18.75
N LYS A 469 -42.48 -6.39 -18.04
CA LYS A 469 -43.24 -5.59 -17.08
C LYS A 469 -42.90 -6.10 -15.69
N GLY A 470 -42.21 -5.27 -14.92
CA GLY A 470 -42.05 -5.45 -13.48
C GLY A 470 -40.66 -5.93 -13.09
N GLU A 471 -39.92 -5.00 -12.49
CA GLU A 471 -38.68 -5.22 -11.73
C GLU A 471 -37.50 -5.68 -12.56
N ASP A 472 -36.63 -4.75 -12.95
CA ASP A 472 -35.29 -5.07 -13.46
C ASP A 472 -34.35 -5.27 -12.24
N PRO A 473 -33.76 -6.46 -12.03
CA PRO A 473 -32.69 -6.61 -11.05
C PRO A 473 -31.35 -6.01 -11.52
N TRP A 474 -30.37 -6.03 -10.63
CA TRP A 474 -29.03 -5.47 -10.79
C TRP A 474 -28.21 -6.12 -11.91
N VAL A 475 -27.46 -5.30 -12.66
CA VAL A 475 -26.66 -5.72 -13.82
C VAL A 475 -25.17 -5.51 -13.55
N LEU A 476 -24.36 -6.55 -13.80
CA LEU A 476 -22.90 -6.46 -13.86
C LEU A 476 -22.49 -6.37 -15.33
N GLU A 477 -21.85 -5.26 -15.68
CA GLU A 477 -21.37 -4.96 -17.02
C GLU A 477 -19.84 -4.95 -17.06
N VAL A 478 -19.26 -5.67 -18.02
CA VAL A 478 -17.83 -5.59 -18.34
C VAL A 478 -17.71 -5.25 -19.81
N ARG A 479 -16.89 -4.26 -20.15
CA ARG A 479 -16.56 -3.94 -21.55
C ARG A 479 -15.17 -3.36 -21.70
N GLU A 480 -14.64 -3.47 -22.90
CA GLU A 480 -13.42 -2.77 -23.29
C GLU A 480 -13.69 -1.27 -23.40
N LEU A 481 -12.67 -0.47 -23.12
CA LEU A 481 -12.74 0.98 -23.25
C LEU A 481 -12.68 1.36 -24.74
N GLU A 482 -13.67 2.10 -25.23
CA GLU A 482 -13.66 2.53 -26.64
C GLU A 482 -12.56 3.59 -26.89
N PRO A 483 -11.98 3.69 -28.10
CA PRO A 483 -10.90 4.64 -28.39
C PRO A 483 -11.26 6.12 -28.10
N GLU A 484 -12.53 6.49 -28.31
CA GLU A 484 -13.02 7.84 -28.00
C GLU A 484 -13.08 8.10 -26.49
N GLU A 485 -13.48 7.09 -25.72
CA GLU A 485 -13.51 7.12 -24.25
C GLU A 485 -12.08 7.15 -23.68
N GLU A 486 -11.15 6.39 -24.26
CA GLU A 486 -9.73 6.43 -23.90
C GLU A 486 -9.12 7.82 -24.13
N LYS A 487 -9.48 8.47 -25.24
CA LYS A 487 -9.07 9.85 -25.52
C LYS A 487 -9.65 10.83 -24.51
N LEU A 488 -10.94 10.72 -24.21
CA LEU A 488 -11.61 11.54 -23.20
C LEU A 488 -10.98 11.35 -21.81
N MET A 489 -10.66 10.11 -21.45
CA MET A 489 -9.97 9.77 -20.20
C MET A 489 -8.58 10.43 -20.14
N LYS A 490 -7.78 10.33 -21.20
CA LYS A 490 -6.48 11.02 -21.29
C LYS A 490 -6.62 12.55 -21.22
N GLU A 491 -7.71 13.10 -21.74
CA GLU A 491 -8.02 14.54 -21.64
C GLU A 491 -8.47 14.95 -20.24
N LEU A 492 -9.30 14.16 -19.57
CA LEU A 492 -9.74 14.35 -18.19
C LEU A 492 -8.55 14.26 -17.23
N GLU A 493 -7.66 13.29 -17.40
CA GLU A 493 -6.41 13.19 -16.65
C GLU A 493 -5.52 14.43 -16.85
N LYS A 494 -5.41 14.93 -18.09
CA LYS A 494 -4.68 16.17 -18.39
C LYS A 494 -5.35 17.40 -17.77
N SER A 495 -6.67 17.44 -17.67
CA SER A 495 -7.42 18.55 -17.06
C SER A 495 -7.35 18.54 -15.54
N SER A 496 -7.39 17.35 -14.93
CA SER A 496 -7.22 17.14 -13.48
C SER A 496 -5.83 17.60 -13.02
N ARG A 497 -4.80 17.40 -13.86
CA ARG A 497 -3.45 17.95 -13.64
C ARG A 497 -3.33 19.48 -13.76
N ARG A 498 -4.32 20.17 -14.35
CA ARG A 498 -4.33 21.65 -14.45
C ARG A 498 -5.11 22.33 -13.31
N ASN A 499 -5.98 21.58 -12.64
CA ASN A 499 -6.85 22.08 -11.58
C ASN A 499 -6.41 21.65 -10.16
N CYS A 500 -5.22 21.05 -10.02
CA CYS A 500 -4.55 20.76 -8.74
C CYS A 500 -3.35 21.68 -8.51
#